data_AF-A0A813WD14-F1
#
_entry.id   AF-A0A813WD14-F1
#
_cell.length_a   1.000
_cell.length_b   1.000
_cell.length_c   1.000
_cell.angle_alpha   90.00
_cell.angle_beta   90.00
_cell.angle_gamma   90.00
#
_symmetry.space_group_name_H-M   'P 1'
#
loop_
_entity.id
_entity.type
_entity.pdbx_description
1 polymer ?
#
loop_
_entity_poly.entity_id
_entity_poly.type
_entity_poly.pdbx_seq_one_letter_code
_entity_poly.pdbx_strand_id
1 'polypeptide(L)'
;MSIFIDFVENIITSDPSHQGYICSCARGTYNTNLLFFNIAGKYKYCPKKNGHHQRNNVAIMINTKDYTYSIRCKDIECNNTILSWKKIK
;
A
#
# COMPACT_ATOMS: atom_id res chain seq x y z
N MET A 1 -10.76 -11.56 -4.48
CA MET A 1 -9.37 -11.11 -4.78
C MET A 1 -9.37 -9.99 -5.81
N SER A 2 -10.20 -10.06 -6.85
CA SER A 2 -10.43 -8.97 -7.83
C SER A 2 -10.76 -7.63 -7.17
N ILE A 3 -11.74 -7.58 -6.26
CA ILE A 3 -12.17 -6.34 -5.59
C ILE A 3 -11.02 -5.58 -4.92
N PHE A 4 -10.06 -6.30 -4.31
CA PHE A 4 -8.91 -5.66 -3.66
C PHE A 4 -7.84 -5.20 -4.64
N ILE A 5 -7.73 -5.85 -5.81
CA ILE A 5 -6.85 -5.39 -6.89
C ILE A 5 -7.39 -4.06 -7.43
N ASP A 6 -8.67 -4.02 -7.82
CA ASP A 6 -9.32 -2.82 -8.37
C ASP A 6 -9.23 -1.64 -7.38
N PHE A 7 -9.45 -1.91 -6.09
CA PHE A 7 -9.29 -0.91 -5.03
C PHE A 7 -7.86 -0.37 -4.94
N VAL A 8 -6.85 -1.24 -4.98
CA VAL A 8 -5.43 -0.83 -4.92
C VAL A 8 -5.03 -0.04 -6.16
N GLU A 9 -5.47 -0.47 -7.35
CA GLU A 9 -5.25 0.23 -8.60
C GLU A 9 -5.82 1.65 -8.56
N ASN A 10 -7.05 1.81 -8.07
CA ASN A 10 -7.64 3.13 -7.87
C ASN A 10 -6.80 4.02 -6.93
N ILE A 11 -6.27 3.48 -5.83
CA ILE A 11 -5.39 4.25 -4.93
C ILE A 11 -4.14 4.73 -5.65
N ILE A 12 -3.41 3.83 -6.31
CA ILE A 12 -2.08 4.12 -6.88
C ILE A 12 -2.13 4.90 -8.19
N THR A 13 -3.31 5.05 -8.79
CA THR A 13 -3.54 5.85 -10.00
C THR A 13 -4.28 7.15 -9.76
N SER A 14 -4.85 7.35 -8.57
CA SER A 14 -5.59 8.57 -8.18
C SER A 14 -4.73 9.84 -8.20
N ASP A 15 -3.40 9.75 -8.02
CA ASP A 15 -2.47 10.86 -8.22
C ASP A 15 -1.94 10.84 -9.66
N PRO A 16 -2.32 11.80 -10.53
CA PRO A 16 -1.91 11.83 -11.92
C PRO A 16 -0.40 12.07 -12.11
N SER A 17 0.30 12.64 -11.12
CA SER A 17 1.74 12.88 -11.17
C SER A 17 2.56 11.70 -10.65
N HIS A 18 1.96 10.83 -9.83
CA HIS A 18 2.65 9.73 -9.13
C HIS A 18 1.98 8.38 -9.35
N GLN A 19 1.69 8.04 -10.60
CA GLN A 19 1.05 6.78 -10.95
C GLN A 19 1.97 5.57 -10.70
N GLY A 20 1.43 4.58 -9.99
CA GLY A 20 2.07 3.29 -9.74
C GLY A 20 1.35 2.13 -10.41
N TYR A 21 1.94 0.95 -10.31
CA TYR A 21 1.28 -0.30 -10.68
C TYR A 21 1.61 -1.39 -9.65
N ILE A 22 0.75 -2.40 -9.56
CA ILE A 22 0.96 -3.55 -8.67
C ILE A 22 2.05 -4.43 -9.27
N CYS A 23 3.20 -4.52 -8.60
CA CYS A 23 4.32 -5.37 -9.02
C CYS A 23 4.13 -6.82 -8.58
N SER A 24 3.65 -7.01 -7.35
CA SER A 24 3.32 -8.34 -6.82
C SER A 24 2.29 -8.26 -5.71
N CYS A 25 1.54 -9.35 -5.55
CA CYS A 25 0.64 -9.56 -4.43
C CYS A 25 1.04 -10.82 -3.69
N ALA A 26 1.22 -10.71 -2.38
CA ALA A 26 1.50 -11.84 -1.51
C ALA A 26 0.46 -11.92 -0.39
N ARG A 27 0.03 -13.13 -0.05
CA ARG A 27 -0.67 -13.36 1.22
C ARG A 27 0.35 -13.27 2.35
N GLY A 28 -0.08 -12.71 3.48
CA GLY A 28 0.70 -12.79 4.71
C GLY A 28 0.96 -14.24 5.11
N THR A 29 1.96 -14.43 5.96
CA THR A 29 2.28 -15.75 6.51
C THR A 29 1.08 -16.33 7.26
N TYR A 30 1.02 -17.67 7.30
CA TYR A 30 -0.03 -18.52 7.87
C TYR A 30 -0.87 -17.84 8.97
N ASN A 31 -2.20 -17.86 8.80
CA ASN A 31 -3.22 -17.30 9.70
C ASN A 31 -3.38 -15.77 9.77
N THR A 32 -2.84 -15.02 8.81
CA THR A 32 -3.13 -13.58 8.73
C THR A 32 -4.13 -13.28 7.62
N ASN A 33 -5.19 -12.54 7.95
CA ASN A 33 -6.13 -11.96 6.99
C ASN A 33 -5.48 -10.82 6.17
N LEU A 34 -4.18 -10.90 5.90
CA LEU A 34 -3.38 -9.84 5.33
C LEU A 34 -3.01 -10.16 3.88
N LEU A 35 -3.23 -9.19 3.01
CA LEU A 35 -2.71 -9.15 1.65
C LEU A 35 -1.71 -8.01 1.54
N PHE A 36 -0.59 -8.28 0.89
CA PHE A 36 0.51 -7.34 0.68
C PHE A 36 0.63 -7.08 -0.82
N PHE A 37 0.29 -5.86 -1.25
CA PHE A 37 0.46 -5.39 -2.61
C PHE A 37 1.71 -4.54 -2.69
N ASN A 38 2.77 -5.06 -3.31
CA ASN A 38 3.99 -4.29 -3.55
C ASN A 38 3.78 -3.42 -4.78
N ILE A 39 4.03 -2.12 -4.63
CA ILE A 39 3.77 -1.13 -5.67
C ILE A 39 5.10 -0.74 -6.32
N ALA A 40 5.10 -0.69 -7.64
CA ALA A 40 6.20 -0.16 -8.46
C ALA A 40 5.74 1.08 -9.26
N GLY A 41 6.61 1.62 -10.11
CA GLY A 41 6.33 2.86 -10.87
C GLY A 41 6.70 4.14 -10.12
N LYS A 42 5.87 5.19 -10.20
CA LYS A 42 6.11 6.51 -9.59
C LYS A 42 5.39 6.72 -8.25
N TYR A 43 4.53 5.78 -7.86
CA TYR A 43 3.82 5.86 -6.58
C TYR A 43 4.78 5.68 -5.40
N LYS A 44 5.07 6.78 -4.73
CA LYS A 44 6.10 6.88 -3.67
C LYS A 44 5.59 7.58 -2.41
N TYR A 45 4.29 7.46 -2.17
CA TYR A 45 3.59 8.11 -1.06
C TYR A 45 4.06 7.58 0.30
N CYS A 46 4.30 8.52 1.21
CA CYS A 46 4.71 8.29 2.57
C CYS A 46 3.70 8.89 3.54
N PRO A 47 2.98 8.05 4.31
CA PRO A 47 2.08 8.55 5.35
C PRO A 47 2.80 9.36 6.44
N LYS A 48 4.04 8.98 6.79
CA LYS A 48 4.81 9.66 7.84
C LYS A 48 5.13 11.12 7.49
N LYS A 49 5.51 11.36 6.23
CA LYS A 49 5.86 12.70 5.72
C LYS A 49 4.65 13.44 5.15
N ASN A 50 3.50 12.78 5.04
CA ASN A 50 2.35 13.23 4.25
C ASN A 50 2.78 13.75 2.86
N GLY A 51 3.62 12.98 2.17
CA GLY A 51 4.31 13.43 0.96
C GLY A 51 5.04 12.29 0.24
N HIS A 52 6.04 12.62 -0.57
CA HIS A 52 6.70 11.68 -1.48
C HIS A 52 8.17 11.44 -1.14
N HIS A 53 8.61 10.18 -1.10
CA HIS A 53 10.04 9.86 -1.05
C HIS A 53 10.71 9.97 -2.43
N GLN A 54 12.04 9.89 -2.45
CA GLN A 54 12.81 9.79 -3.70
C GLN A 54 12.78 8.38 -4.28
N ARG A 55 12.76 7.34 -3.43
CA ARG A 55 12.78 5.94 -3.84
C ARG A 55 11.36 5.38 -3.88
N ASN A 56 11.12 4.45 -4.80
CA ASN A 56 9.88 3.70 -4.82
C ASN A 56 10.01 2.47 -3.93
N ASN A 57 9.47 2.59 -2.73
CA ASN A 57 9.45 1.53 -1.72
C ASN A 57 8.09 1.57 -1.01
N VAL A 58 7.00 1.34 -1.74
CA VAL A 58 5.65 1.38 -1.16
C VAL A 58 4.98 0.02 -1.26
N ALA A 59 4.30 -0.38 -0.19
CA ALA A 59 3.36 -1.49 -0.20
C ALA A 59 2.02 -1.06 0.37
N ILE A 60 0.95 -1.58 -0.19
CA ILE A 60 -0.40 -1.43 0.35
C ILE A 60 -0.76 -2.75 1.03
N MET A 61 -1.07 -2.66 2.31
CA MET A 61 -1.48 -3.79 3.14
C MET A 61 -3.00 -3.76 3.29
N ILE A 62 -3.67 -4.88 3.03
CA ILE A 62 -5.11 -5.02 3.22
C ILE A 62 -5.37 -6.07 4.27
N ASN A 63 -6.18 -5.74 5.27
CA ASN A 63 -6.78 -6.69 6.19
C ASN A 63 -8.17 -7.07 5.70
N THR A 64 -8.30 -8.31 5.21
CA THR A 64 -9.52 -8.85 4.61
C THR A 64 -10.59 -9.19 5.62
N LYS A 65 -10.26 -9.33 6.91
CA LYS A 65 -11.25 -9.58 7.97
C LYS A 65 -11.99 -8.30 8.31
N ASP A 66 -11.24 -7.21 8.48
CA ASP A 66 -11.79 -5.95 8.97
C ASP A 66 -12.14 -4.97 7.83
N TYR A 67 -11.88 -5.37 6.57
CA TYR A 67 -11.98 -4.51 5.38
C TYR A 67 -11.28 -3.17 5.59
N THR A 68 -10.03 -3.25 6.05
CA THR A 68 -9.16 -2.10 6.25
C THR A 68 -7.90 -2.21 5.42
N TYR A 69 -7.29 -1.06 5.12
CA TYR A 69 -6.01 -1.00 4.42
C TYR A 69 -5.07 -0.01 5.10
N SER A 70 -3.77 -0.19 4.88
CA SER A 70 -2.73 0.73 5.28
C SER A 70 -1.69 0.85 4.19
N ILE A 71 -1.11 2.04 4.02
CA ILE A 71 -0.01 2.26 3.09
C ILE A 71 1.27 2.22 3.91
N ARG A 72 2.22 1.38 3.53
CA ARG A 72 3.51 1.24 4.18
C ARG A 72 4.62 1.69 3.23
N CYS A 73 5.36 2.71 3.66
CA CYS A 73 6.64 3.02 3.04
C CYS A 73 7.73 2.15 3.68
N LYS A 74 8.51 1.44 2.85
CA LYS A 74 9.61 0.55 3.25
C LYS A 74 10.98 1.25 3.25
N ASP A 75 11.02 2.56 3.00
CA ASP A 75 12.26 3.30 3.17
C ASP A 75 12.71 3.26 4.64
N ILE A 76 14.03 3.25 4.84
CA ILE A 76 14.64 3.01 6.16
C ILE A 76 14.19 4.05 7.21
N GLU A 77 13.97 5.30 6.77
CA GLU A 77 13.47 6.41 7.59
C GLU A 77 12.04 6.20 8.10
N CYS A 78 11.31 5.27 7.48
CA CYS A 78 9.88 5.01 7.69
C CYS A 78 9.59 3.62 8.25
N ASN A 79 10.61 2.78 8.44
CA ASN A 79 10.46 1.36 8.82
C ASN A 79 9.74 1.14 10.16
N ASN A 80 9.72 2.15 11.04
CA ASN A 80 9.04 2.13 12.35
C ASN A 80 7.80 3.04 12.42
N THR A 81 7.23 3.44 11.28
CA THR A 81 6.00 4.25 11.29
C THR A 81 4.82 3.39 11.73
N ILE A 82 4.05 3.85 12.71
CA ILE A 82 2.79 3.21 13.11
C ILE A 82 1.86 3.15 11.89
N LEU A 83 1.35 1.96 11.60
CA LEU A 83 0.41 1.77 10.50
C LEU A 83 -0.92 2.46 10.83
N SER A 84 -1.31 3.42 9.99
CA SER A 84 -2.64 3.99 10.02
C SER A 84 -3.56 3.14 9.16
N TRP A 85 -4.54 2.49 9.79
CA TRP A 85 -5.53 1.66 9.11
C TRP A 85 -6.75 2.48 8.75
N LYS A 86 -7.17 2.41 7.48
CA LYS A 86 -8.33 3.10 6.92
C LYS A 86 -9.34 2.06 6.44
N LYS A 87 -10.64 2.35 6.54
CA LYS A 87 -11.68 1.47 6.01
C LYS A 87 -11.71 1.51 4.49
N ILE A 88 -11.87 0.35 3.88
CA ILE A 88 -12.17 0.20 2.45
C ILE A 88 -13.68 0.48 2.31
N LYS A 89 -14.03 1.46 1.48
CA LYS A 89 -15.43 1.82 1.18
C LYS A 89 -15.91 1.08 -0.06
#